data_AF-A0A1F5FKB5-F1
#
_entry.id   AF-A0A1F5FKB5-F1
#
_cell.length_a   1.000
_cell.length_b   1.000
_cell.length_c   1.000
_cell.angle_alpha   90.00
_cell.angle_beta   90.00
_cell.angle_gamma   90.00
#
_symmetry.space_group_name_H-M   'P 1'
#
loop_
_entity.id
_entity.type
_entity.pdbx_description
1 polymer ?
#
loop_
_entity_poly.entity_id
_entity_poly.type
_entity_poly.pdbx_seq_one_letter_code
_entity_poly.pdbx_strand_id
1 'polypeptide(L)' 'MEPKFEKDVKYRLTREVDACVVDGQNCVLQNDIDLNAETVLTFVEANEDGFVFSNEEGTNYRLHADDIDAVEEA' A
#
# COMPACT_ATOMS: atom_id res chain seq x y z
N MET A 1 -7.68 -15.91 5.13
CA MET A 1 -6.76 -15.56 4.03
C MET A 1 -5.37 -15.59 4.65
N GLU A 2 -4.47 -16.44 4.17
CA GLU A 2 -3.06 -16.38 4.57
C GLU A 2 -2.48 -15.03 4.10
N PRO A 3 -1.66 -14.32 4.90
CA PRO A 3 -1.17 -13.02 4.48
C PRO A 3 -0.14 -13.21 3.36
N LYS A 4 -0.42 -12.64 2.19
CA LYS A 4 0.52 -12.59 1.04
C LYS A 4 1.75 -11.70 1.33
N PHE A 5 1.70 -10.88 2.38
CA PHE A 5 2.73 -9.91 2.75
C PHE A 5 3.18 -10.07 4.20
N GLU A 6 4.46 -9.85 4.43
CA GLU A 6 5.13 -9.92 5.72
C GLU A 6 5.28 -8.52 6.32
N LYS A 7 4.93 -8.39 7.61
CA LYS A 7 4.98 -7.11 8.32
C LYS A 7 6.40 -6.58 8.41
N ASP A 8 6.55 -5.27 8.25
CA ASP A 8 7.84 -4.55 8.27
C ASP A 8 8.77 -4.93 7.10
N VAL A 9 8.26 -5.60 6.06
CA VAL A 9 8.98 -5.91 4.82
C VAL A 9 8.66 -4.85 3.75
N LYS A 10 9.69 -4.50 2.98
CA LYS A 10 9.58 -3.55 1.86
C LYS A 10 9.12 -4.26 0.60
N TYR A 11 8.15 -3.66 -0.05
CA TYR A 11 7.58 -4.11 -1.31
C TYR A 11 7.62 -2.98 -2.32
N ARG A 12 7.78 -3.34 -3.59
CA ARG A 12 7.83 -2.43 -4.71
C ARG A 12 6.60 -2.61 -5.58
N LEU A 13 6.03 -1.50 -6.04
CA LEU A 13 4.97 -1.51 -7.04
C LEU A 13 5.54 -1.82 -8.42
N THR A 14 4.87 -2.66 -9.19
CA THR A 14 5.26 -3.02 -10.57
C THR A 14 4.51 -2.20 -11.61
N ARG A 15 3.39 -1.58 -11.22
CA ARG A 15 2.57 -0.64 -12.00
C ARG A 15 1.96 0.41 -11.09
N GLU A 16 1.37 1.44 -11.70
CA GLU A 16 0.52 2.41 -11.00
C GLU A 16 -0.68 1.69 -10.36
N VAL A 17 -0.99 2.04 -9.11
CA VAL A 17 -2.11 1.47 -8.35
C VAL A 17 -2.93 2.60 -7.74
N ASP A 18 -4.24 2.40 -7.68
CA ASP A 18 -5.12 3.27 -6.92
C ASP A 18 -4.98 2.94 -5.43
N ALA A 19 -4.50 3.90 -4.65
CA ALA A 19 -4.49 3.82 -3.20
C ALA A 19 -5.08 5.07 -2.59
N CYS A 20 -5.55 4.95 -1.36
CA CYS A 20 -5.94 6.10 -0.55
C CYS A 20 -4.99 6.27 0.63
N VAL A 21 -4.79 7.51 1.06
CA VAL A 21 -4.04 7.80 2.28
C VAL A 21 -4.92 7.50 3.49
N VAL A 22 -4.37 6.76 4.44
CA VAL A 22 -5.01 6.44 5.71
C VAL A 22 -4.69 7.55 6.70
N ASP A 23 -5.66 8.43 6.93
CA ASP A 23 -5.62 9.47 7.98
C ASP A 23 -6.57 9.07 9.12
N GLY A 24 -6.01 8.44 10.16
CA GLY A 24 -6.77 7.87 11.26
C GLY A 24 -7.66 6.70 10.80
N GLN A 25 -8.98 6.91 10.80
CA GLN A 25 -9.97 5.92 10.33
C GLN A 25 -10.45 6.19 8.90
N ASN A 26 -10.05 7.30 8.29
CA ASN A 26 -10.54 7.70 6.97
C ASN A 26 -9.52 7.38 5.88
N CYS A 27 -10.05 6.86 4.78
CA CYS A 27 -9.35 6.65 3.52
C CYS A 27 -9.61 7.89 2.66
N VAL A 28 -8.62 8.78 2.56
CA VAL A 28 -8.73 10.03 1.80
C VAL A 28 -8.02 9.84 0.47
N LEU A 29 -8.78 9.91 -0.62
CA LEU A 29 -8.25 10.03 -1.98
C LEU A 29 -7.60 11.41 -2.09
N GLN A 30 -6.28 11.47 -2.04
CA GLN A 30 -5.53 12.67 -2.40
C GLN A 30 -5.23 12.60 -3.90
N ASN A 31 -5.53 13.67 -4.64
CA ASN A 31 -5.24 13.75 -6.07
C ASN A 31 -3.72 13.75 -6.38
N ASP A 32 -2.87 13.92 -5.37
CA ASP A 32 -1.41 14.01 -5.47
C ASP A 32 -0.70 12.72 -4.99
N ILE A 33 -1.41 11.59 -4.89
CA ILE A 33 -0.78 10.30 -4.55
C ILE A 33 -0.14 9.70 -5.81
N ASP A 34 1.14 10.01 -6.01
CA ASP A 34 1.93 9.49 -7.14
C ASP A 34 2.54 8.12 -6.80
N LEU A 35 1.71 7.09 -6.64
CA LEU A 35 2.16 5.70 -6.45
C LEU A 35 2.48 5.04 -7.79
N ASN A 36 3.64 5.39 -8.34
CA ASN A 36 4.12 4.83 -9.60
C ASN A 36 4.66 3.41 -9.44
N ALA A 37 4.82 2.75 -10.59
CA ALA A 37 5.75 1.65 -10.73
C ALA A 37 7.12 2.05 -10.14
N GLU A 38 7.77 1.11 -9.46
CA GLU A 38 9.03 1.29 -8.71
C GLU A 38 8.91 1.96 -7.33
N THR A 39 7.74 2.47 -6.95
CA THR A 39 7.54 2.99 -5.58
C THR A 39 7.72 1.87 -4.57
N VAL A 40 8.56 2.10 -3.56
CA VAL A 40 8.81 1.16 -2.47
C VAL A 40 8.02 1.59 -1.24
N LEU A 41 7.22 0.67 -0.71
CA LEU A 41 6.43 0.86 0.51
C LEU A 41 6.68 -0.30 1.47
N THR A 42 6.55 -0.05 2.76
CA THR A 42 6.71 -1.06 3.82
C THR A 42 5.33 -1.57 4.21
N PHE A 43 5.13 -2.89 4.21
CA PHE A 43 3.85 -3.45 4.64
C PHE A 43 3.65 -3.30 6.14
N VAL A 44 2.49 -2.76 6.54
CA VAL A 44 2.15 -2.47 7.94
C VAL A 44 1.16 -3.50 8.47
N GLU A 45 0.02 -3.65 7.80
CA GLU A 45 -1.06 -4.53 8.21
C GLU A 45 -2.04 -4.82 7.07
N ALA A 46 -2.78 -5.92 7.18
CA ALA A 46 -3.94 -6.19 6.34
C ALA A 46 -5.20 -6.09 7.20
N ASN A 47 -6.23 -5.45 6.67
CA ASN A 47 -7.55 -5.34 7.29
C ASN A 47 -8.63 -5.87 6.33
N GLU A 48 -9.89 -5.85 6.77
CA GLU A 48 -11.02 -6.33 5.95
C GLU A 48 -11.21 -5.52 4.66
N ASP A 49 -10.73 -4.27 4.64
CA ASP A 49 -10.82 -3.37 3.50
C ASP A 49 -9.66 -3.48 2.50
N GLY A 50 -8.52 -4.10 2.88
CA GLY A 50 -7.34 -4.18 2.02
C GLY A 50 -6.02 -4.27 2.78
N PHE A 51 -4.97 -3.72 2.18
CA PHE A 51 -3.60 -3.84 2.67
C PHE A 51 -2.99 -2.47 2.87
N VAL A 52 -2.50 -2.21 4.08
CA VAL A 52 -1.91 -0.94 4.48
C VAL A 52 -0.40 -1.02 4.36
N PHE A 53 0.16 -0.08 3.60
CA PHE A 53 1.58 0.09 3.39
C PHE A 53 2.00 1.49 3.82
N SER A 54 3.25 1.68 4.21
CA SER A 54 3.79 2.97 4.65
C SER A 54 4.99 3.36 3.80
N ASN A 55 5.06 4.62 3.38
CA ASN A 55 6.27 5.14 2.73
C ASN A 55 7.35 5.51 3.77
N GLU A 56 8.51 5.98 3.30
CA GLU A 56 9.61 6.40 4.17
C GLU A 56 9.30 7.67 4.98
N GLU A 57 8.29 8.45 4.58
CA GLU A 57 7.81 9.61 5.31
C GLU A 57 6.84 9.24 6.45
N GLY A 58 6.42 7.97 6.53
CA GLY A 58 5.44 7.48 7.50
C GLY A 58 3.98 7.70 7.08
N THR A 59 3.74 8.09 5.83
CA THR A 59 2.41 8.17 5.24
C THR A 59 1.90 6.77 4.95
N ASN A 60 0.72 6.44 5.48
CA ASN A 60 0.08 5.16 5.28
C ASN A 60 -0.86 5.20 4.07
N TYR A 61 -0.74 4.22 3.19
CA TYR A 61 -1.54 4.03 2.00
C TYR A 61 -2.28 2.70 2.10
N ARG A 62 -3.57 2.70 1.81
CA ARG A 62 -4.36 1.48 1.72
C ARG A 62 -4.53 1.12 0.25
N LEU A 63 -3.92 0.00 -0.14
CA LEU A 63 -4.12 -0.62 -1.44
C LEU A 63 -5.32 -1.56 -1.38
N HIS A 64 -6.09 -1.56 -2.46
CA HIS A 64 -7.19 -2.50 -2.66
C HIS A 64 -6.66 -3.91 -2.88
N ALA A 65 -7.44 -4.93 -2.48
CA ALA A 65 -7.06 -6.32 -2.65
C ALA A 65 -6.84 -6.73 -4.12
N ASP A 66 -7.51 -6.06 -5.05
CA ASP A 66 -7.36 -6.28 -6.50
C ASP A 66 -6.02 -5.78 -7.07
N ASP A 67 -5.39 -4.78 -6.44
CA ASP A 67 -4.11 -4.20 -6.89
C ASP A 67 -2.88 -4.86 -6.26
N ILE A 68 -3.08 -5.87 -5.43
CA ILE A 68 -2.03 -6.63 -4.75
C ILE A 68 -1.23 -7.52 -5.69
N ASP A 69 -1.69 -7.76 -6.91
CA ASP A 69 -0.87 -8.39 -7.95
C ASP A 69 0.24 -7.46 -8.47
N ALA A 70 0.07 -6.14 -8.30
CA ALA A 70 1.04 -5.13 -8.68
C ALA A 70 2.13 -4.88 -7.62
N VAL A 71 2.22 -5.72 -6.58
CA VAL A 71 3.14 -5.54 -5.44
C VAL A 71 4.06 -6.75 -5.33
N GLU A 72 5.38 -6.53 -5.39
CA GLU A 72 6.42 -7.56 -5.31
C GLU A 72 7.47 -7.21 -4.24
N GLU A 73 8.19 -8.19 -3.70
CA GLU A 73 9.28 -7.94 -2.76
C GLU A 73 10.41 -7.14 -3.43
N ALA A 74 10.95 -6.13 -2.72
CA ALA A 74 11.91 -5.16 -3.24
C ALA A 74 13.37 -5.51 -2.92
#